data_AF-A0A9P0Z0K1-F1
#
_entry.id   AF-A0A9P0Z0K1-F1
#
_cell.length_a   1.000
_cell.length_b   1.000
_cell.length_c   1.000
_cell.angle_alpha   90.00
_cell.angle_beta   90.00
_cell.angle_gamma   90.00
#
_symmetry.space_group_name_H-M   'P 1'
#
loop_
_entity.id
_entity.type
_entity.pdbx_description
1 polymer ?
#
loop_
_entity_poly.entity_id
_entity_poly.type
_entity_poly.pdbx_seq_one_letter_code
_entity_poly.pdbx_strand_id
1 'polypeptide(L)'
;MTSADPALRSNLAYMDSVYGLWDDMEARFAVGDAMRTYELKELIRNCRQRGQPITTYFGQFKALWDDYDGLRNIPQCTCNGCTCDLKKLFIKHVENGKINDFFMGLDTETYGNLRSNVLGADELPSLTKVYNMVVEEERHQNMTRGREGKQEVVAFVARTGPDAGKDEKMRCTYCQKFGHVFDNCFRRTGNYPK
;
A
#
# COMPACT_ATOMS: atom_id res chain seq x y z
N MET A 1 -18.06 -11.02 -37.56
CA MET A 1 -17.29 -12.18 -37.02
C MET A 1 -16.54 -12.76 -38.20
N THR A 2 -15.23 -12.57 -38.38
CA THR A 2 -14.14 -13.10 -37.55
C THR A 2 -12.89 -12.21 -37.66
N SER A 3 -12.47 -11.63 -36.54
CA SER A 3 -11.21 -10.86 -36.42
C SER A 3 -10.06 -11.83 -36.13
N ALA A 4 -9.64 -12.60 -37.14
CA ALA A 4 -8.40 -13.36 -37.09
C ALA A 4 -7.36 -12.65 -37.95
N ASP A 5 -6.15 -12.51 -37.42
CA ASP A 5 -4.99 -11.86 -38.07
C ASP A 5 -4.79 -12.43 -39.50
N PRO A 6 -4.55 -11.60 -40.53
CA PRO A 6 -4.27 -12.05 -41.90
C PRO A 6 -3.15 -13.12 -41.99
N ALA A 7 -2.15 -13.09 -41.11
CA ALA A 7 -1.07 -14.08 -41.06
C ALA A 7 -1.53 -15.44 -40.49
N LEU A 8 -2.53 -15.45 -39.61
CA LEU A 8 -3.18 -16.68 -39.13
C LEU A 8 -4.03 -17.32 -40.23
N ARG A 9 -4.68 -16.49 -41.06
CA ARG A 9 -5.56 -16.96 -42.15
C ARG A 9 -4.83 -17.70 -43.27
N SER A 10 -3.58 -17.32 -43.59
CA SER A 10 -2.81 -17.98 -44.64
C SER A 10 -2.29 -19.37 -44.23
N ASN A 11 -1.96 -19.57 -42.95
CA ASN A 11 -1.56 -20.89 -42.42
C ASN A 11 -2.74 -21.88 -42.35
N LEU A 12 -3.96 -21.37 -42.10
CA LEU A 12 -5.20 -22.16 -42.06
C LEU A 12 -5.54 -22.86 -43.38
N ALA A 13 -5.07 -22.35 -44.52
CA ALA A 13 -5.36 -22.91 -45.84
C ALA A 13 -4.50 -24.13 -46.21
N TYR A 14 -3.46 -24.44 -45.44
CA TYR A 14 -2.43 -25.44 -45.77
C TYR A 14 -2.37 -26.65 -44.81
N MET A 15 -3.25 -26.73 -43.80
CA MET A 15 -3.20 -27.79 -42.78
C MET A 15 -4.32 -28.83 -43.01
N ASP A 16 -3.94 -30.08 -43.25
CA ASP A 16 -4.85 -31.19 -43.58
C ASP A 16 -5.66 -31.71 -42.37
N SER A 17 -5.33 -31.28 -41.14
CA SER A 17 -6.09 -31.67 -39.95
C SER A 17 -6.12 -30.57 -38.88
N VAL A 18 -7.24 -30.51 -38.15
CA VAL A 18 -7.42 -29.64 -36.98
C VAL A 18 -6.37 -29.94 -35.89
N TYR A 19 -5.91 -31.19 -35.80
CA TYR A 19 -4.86 -31.59 -34.88
C TYR A 19 -3.49 -31.00 -35.26
N GLY A 20 -3.12 -31.05 -36.55
CA GLY A 20 -1.89 -30.43 -37.04
C GLY A 20 -1.91 -28.90 -36.93
N LEU A 21 -3.07 -28.27 -37.10
CA LEU A 21 -3.25 -26.85 -36.83
C LEU A 21 -3.06 -26.53 -35.33
N TRP A 22 -3.60 -27.35 -34.44
CA TRP A 22 -3.41 -27.19 -33.00
C TRP A 22 -1.94 -27.32 -32.59
N ASP A 23 -1.23 -28.34 -33.11
CA ASP A 23 0.19 -28.58 -32.82
C ASP A 23 1.10 -27.45 -33.35
N ASP A 24 0.82 -26.93 -34.56
CA ASP A 24 1.53 -25.77 -35.11
C ASP A 24 1.25 -24.48 -34.32
N MET A 25 0.01 -24.27 -33.87
CA MET A 25 -0.34 -23.16 -32.99
C MET A 25 0.36 -23.30 -31.63
N GLU A 26 0.32 -24.49 -31.02
CA GLU A 26 0.98 -24.77 -29.75
C GLU A 26 2.51 -24.56 -29.86
N ALA A 27 3.15 -25.08 -30.91
CA ALA A 27 4.58 -24.90 -31.13
C ALA A 27 4.99 -23.42 -31.33
N ARG A 28 4.18 -22.62 -32.02
CA ARG A 28 4.48 -21.21 -32.31
C ARG A 28 4.14 -20.29 -31.14
N PHE A 29 3.02 -20.52 -30.46
CA PHE A 29 2.53 -19.65 -29.40
C PHE A 29 3.02 -20.05 -28.00
N ALA A 30 3.40 -21.31 -27.75
CA ALA A 30 3.97 -21.73 -26.46
C ALA A 30 5.29 -21.02 -26.12
N VAL A 31 6.13 -20.72 -27.13
CA VAL A 31 7.36 -19.92 -26.94
C VAL A 31 7.01 -18.47 -26.57
N GLY A 32 5.96 -17.91 -27.19
CA GLY A 32 5.42 -16.59 -26.86
C GLY A 32 4.88 -16.53 -25.44
N ASP A 33 4.18 -17.57 -25.00
CA ASP A 33 3.61 -17.69 -23.66
C ASP A 33 4.70 -17.80 -22.58
N ALA A 34 5.81 -18.50 -22.86
CA ALA A 34 6.95 -18.60 -21.96
C ALA A 34 7.67 -17.25 -21.77
N MET A 35 7.93 -16.52 -22.87
CA MET A 35 8.51 -15.18 -22.82
C MET A 35 7.59 -14.19 -22.09
N ARG A 36 6.29 -14.20 -22.43
CA ARG A 36 5.29 -13.35 -21.76
C ARG A 36 5.19 -13.66 -20.27
N THR A 37 5.24 -14.94 -19.90
CA THR A 37 5.29 -15.38 -18.50
C THR A 37 6.53 -14.83 -17.78
N TYR A 38 7.69 -14.87 -18.43
CA TYR A 38 8.93 -14.31 -17.88
C TYR A 38 8.81 -12.79 -17.68
N GLU A 39 8.35 -12.06 -18.69
CA GLU A 39 8.13 -10.60 -18.61
C GLU A 39 7.20 -10.22 -17.46
N LEU A 40 6.03 -10.87 -17.36
CA LEU A 40 5.04 -10.60 -16.31
C LEU A 40 5.60 -10.90 -14.92
N LYS A 41 6.35 -11.99 -14.75
CA LYS A 41 7.02 -12.29 -13.47
C LYS A 41 8.01 -11.22 -13.07
N GLU A 42 8.78 -10.71 -14.02
CA GLU A 42 9.76 -9.65 -13.75
C GLU A 42 9.07 -8.32 -13.41
N LEU A 43 7.97 -7.99 -14.09
CA LEU A 43 7.15 -6.83 -13.77
C LEU A 43 6.51 -6.95 -12.37
N ILE A 44 5.97 -8.11 -12.01
CA ILE A 44 5.42 -8.37 -10.67
C ILE A 44 6.52 -8.22 -9.61
N ARG A 45 7.69 -8.84 -9.83
CA ARG A 45 8.84 -8.75 -8.91
C ARG A 45 9.32 -7.33 -8.72
N ASN A 46 9.19 -6.46 -9.70
CA ASN A 46 9.63 -5.05 -9.65
C ASN A 46 8.50 -4.07 -9.33
N CYS A 47 7.25 -4.53 -9.17
CA CYS A 47 6.13 -3.73 -8.76
C CYS A 47 6.33 -3.25 -7.31
N ARG A 48 6.44 -1.93 -7.11
CA ARG A 48 6.76 -1.31 -5.81
C ARG A 48 5.83 -0.13 -5.56
N GLN A 49 5.41 0.06 -4.31
CA GLN A 49 4.55 1.16 -3.89
C GLN A 49 5.22 2.52 -4.10
N ARG A 50 6.48 2.69 -3.62
CA ARG A 50 7.28 3.91 -3.85
C ARG A 50 6.55 5.19 -3.43
N GLY A 51 5.87 5.16 -2.29
CA GLY A 51 5.10 6.28 -1.75
C GLY A 51 3.77 6.58 -2.47
N GLN A 52 3.38 5.79 -3.48
CA GLN A 52 2.07 5.92 -4.11
C GLN A 52 0.95 5.50 -3.13
N PRO A 53 -0.28 6.04 -3.29
CA PRO A 53 -1.44 5.57 -2.56
C PRO A 53 -1.63 4.06 -2.72
N ILE A 54 -2.06 3.38 -1.66
CA ILE A 54 -2.26 1.92 -1.66
C ILE A 54 -3.24 1.47 -2.74
N THR A 55 -4.27 2.28 -3.03
CA THR A 55 -5.24 2.02 -4.09
C THR A 55 -4.59 1.98 -5.48
N THR A 56 -3.69 2.92 -5.78
CA THR A 56 -2.97 3.00 -7.05
C THR A 56 -1.99 1.84 -7.20
N TYR A 57 -1.19 1.58 -6.17
CA TYR A 57 -0.24 0.47 -6.18
C TYR A 57 -0.95 -0.89 -6.32
N PHE A 58 -2.00 -1.14 -5.52
CA PHE A 58 -2.76 -2.37 -5.61
C PHE A 58 -3.42 -2.55 -6.97
N GLY A 59 -3.91 -1.48 -7.60
CA GLY A 59 -4.45 -1.52 -8.96
C GLY A 59 -3.43 -2.02 -9.99
N GLN A 60 -2.21 -1.47 -9.96
CA GLN A 60 -1.11 -1.91 -10.84
C GLN A 60 -0.71 -3.36 -10.57
N PHE A 61 -0.51 -3.70 -9.30
CA PHE A 61 -0.18 -5.05 -8.86
C PHE A 61 -1.23 -6.08 -9.32
N LYS A 62 -2.52 -5.75 -9.13
CA LYS A 62 -3.63 -6.62 -9.49
C LYS A 62 -3.72 -6.81 -11.00
N ALA A 63 -3.55 -5.76 -11.79
CA ALA A 63 -3.54 -5.87 -13.26
C ALA A 63 -2.45 -6.83 -13.76
N LEU A 64 -1.22 -6.72 -13.23
CA LEU A 64 -0.13 -7.62 -13.59
C LEU A 64 -0.42 -9.09 -13.22
N TRP A 65 -1.03 -9.31 -12.06
CA TRP A 65 -1.41 -10.65 -11.62
C TRP A 65 -2.60 -11.23 -12.36
N ASP A 66 -3.59 -10.42 -12.72
CA ASP A 66 -4.74 -10.85 -13.51
C ASP A 66 -4.27 -11.24 -14.94
N ASP A 67 -3.35 -10.47 -15.54
CA ASP A 67 -2.68 -10.84 -16.81
C ASP A 67 -1.91 -12.16 -16.70
N TYR A 68 -1.13 -12.34 -15.62
CA TYR A 68 -0.33 -13.54 -15.41
C TYR A 68 -1.19 -14.78 -15.11
N ASP A 69 -2.29 -14.61 -14.38
CA ASP A 69 -3.28 -15.69 -14.18
C ASP A 69 -3.93 -16.13 -15.48
N GLY A 70 -4.11 -15.22 -16.45
CA GLY A 70 -4.62 -15.55 -17.78
C GLY A 70 -3.77 -16.55 -18.54
N LEU A 71 -2.48 -16.67 -18.21
CA LEU A 71 -1.54 -17.61 -18.83
C LEU A 71 -1.38 -18.92 -18.03
N ARG A 72 -1.98 -19.02 -16.84
CA ARG A 72 -1.84 -20.19 -15.97
C ARG A 72 -2.84 -21.28 -16.30
N ASN A 73 -2.33 -22.50 -16.46
CA ASN A 73 -3.14 -23.70 -16.46
C ASN A 73 -3.40 -24.18 -15.03
N ILE A 74 -4.67 -24.25 -14.63
CA ILE A 74 -5.06 -24.85 -13.35
C ILE A 74 -4.89 -26.37 -13.47
N PRO A 75 -4.07 -27.02 -12.61
CA PRO A 75 -3.87 -28.45 -12.69
C PRO A 75 -5.20 -29.18 -12.43
N GLN A 76 -5.50 -30.11 -13.34
CA GLN A 76 -6.62 -31.04 -13.23
C GLN A 76 -6.06 -32.39 -12.76
N CYS A 77 -6.72 -33.04 -11.82
CA CYS A 77 -6.33 -34.41 -11.51
C CYS A 77 -6.84 -35.35 -12.60
N THR A 78 -5.98 -36.23 -13.10
CA THR A 78 -6.31 -37.25 -14.11
C THR A 78 -6.87 -38.53 -13.51
N CYS A 79 -7.09 -38.51 -12.19
CA CYS A 79 -7.61 -39.62 -11.42
C CYS A 79 -9.14 -39.73 -11.58
N ASN A 80 -9.63 -40.87 -12.07
CA ASN A 80 -11.07 -41.11 -12.22
C ASN A 80 -11.76 -41.14 -10.86
N GLY A 81 -12.74 -40.24 -10.64
CA GLY A 81 -13.57 -40.22 -9.44
C GLY A 81 -12.90 -39.69 -8.16
N CYS A 82 -11.81 -38.92 -8.29
CA CYS A 82 -11.09 -38.44 -7.11
C CYS A 82 -11.78 -37.29 -6.37
N THR A 83 -11.71 -37.37 -5.05
CA THR A 83 -12.14 -36.33 -4.09
C THR A 83 -10.96 -35.49 -3.57
N CYS A 84 -9.84 -35.47 -4.29
CA CYS A 84 -8.63 -34.77 -3.90
C CYS A 84 -8.77 -33.25 -4.01
N ASP A 85 -8.26 -32.56 -2.99
CA ASP A 85 -8.28 -31.09 -2.90
C ASP A 85 -7.19 -30.40 -3.75
N LEU A 86 -6.65 -31.07 -4.78
CA LEU A 86 -5.50 -30.55 -5.56
C LEU A 86 -5.77 -29.14 -6.12
N LYS A 87 -6.93 -28.94 -6.75
CA LYS A 87 -7.33 -27.63 -7.29
C LYS A 87 -7.42 -26.57 -6.19
N LYS A 88 -8.01 -26.92 -5.04
CA LYS A 88 -8.17 -26.02 -3.90
C LYS A 88 -6.82 -25.64 -3.30
N LEU A 89 -5.92 -26.62 -3.11
CA LEU A 89 -4.56 -26.40 -2.62
C LEU A 89 -3.75 -25.55 -3.59
N PHE A 90 -3.87 -25.78 -4.90
CA PHE A 90 -3.19 -24.99 -5.92
C PHE A 90 -3.66 -23.53 -5.91
N ILE A 91 -4.97 -23.29 -5.86
CA ILE A 91 -5.52 -21.93 -5.77
C ILE A 91 -5.02 -21.23 -4.49
N LYS A 92 -5.04 -21.92 -3.34
CA LYS A 92 -4.51 -21.38 -2.07
C LYS A 92 -3.02 -21.04 -2.19
N HIS A 93 -2.23 -21.90 -2.83
CA HIS A 93 -0.81 -21.65 -3.06
C HIS A 93 -0.56 -20.43 -3.94
N VAL A 94 -1.33 -20.28 -5.03
CA VAL A 94 -1.24 -19.10 -5.91
C VAL A 94 -1.63 -17.83 -5.15
N GLU A 95 -2.71 -17.87 -4.37
CA GLU A 95 -3.15 -16.71 -3.58
C GLU A 95 -2.14 -16.32 -2.50
N ASN A 96 -1.52 -17.28 -1.83
CA ASN A 96 -0.40 -17.03 -0.90
C ASN A 96 0.79 -16.36 -1.62
N GLY A 97 1.10 -16.80 -2.85
CA GLY A 97 2.12 -16.17 -3.69
C GLY A 97 1.80 -14.70 -3.98
N LYS A 98 0.53 -14.39 -4.33
CA LYS A 98 0.08 -12.99 -4.52
C LYS A 98 0.27 -12.15 -3.27
N ILE A 99 -0.09 -12.69 -2.10
CA ILE A 99 0.05 -11.96 -0.83
C ILE A 99 1.52 -11.65 -0.55
N ASN A 100 2.42 -12.62 -0.76
CA ASN A 100 3.85 -12.42 -0.59
C ASN A 100 4.38 -11.33 -1.54
N ASP A 101 4.07 -11.40 -2.83
CA ASP A 101 4.53 -10.40 -3.80
C ASP A 101 3.94 -9.02 -3.50
N PHE A 102 2.68 -8.94 -3.07
CA PHE A 102 2.06 -7.70 -2.64
C PHE A 102 2.83 -7.07 -1.47
N PHE A 103 3.16 -7.87 -0.44
CA PHE A 103 3.93 -7.43 0.71
C PHE A 103 5.39 -7.08 0.40
N MET A 104 6.02 -7.77 -0.56
CA MET A 104 7.37 -7.43 -1.03
C MET A 104 7.41 -6.08 -1.74
N GLY A 105 6.29 -5.67 -2.35
CA GLY A 105 6.21 -4.39 -3.02
C GLY A 105 5.76 -3.22 -2.15
N LEU A 106 5.25 -3.46 -0.94
CA LEU A 106 4.86 -2.39 0.00
C LEU A 106 6.06 -1.70 0.65
N ASP A 107 5.90 -0.42 0.96
CA ASP A 107 6.93 0.37 1.63
C ASP A 107 7.13 -0.14 3.07
N THR A 108 8.30 -0.75 3.31
CA THR A 108 8.56 -1.50 4.56
C THR A 108 8.57 -0.62 5.81
N GLU A 109 8.95 0.65 5.69
CA GLU A 109 8.93 1.62 6.80
C GLU A 109 7.51 1.87 7.33
N THR A 110 6.50 1.81 6.47
CA THR A 110 5.10 2.10 6.84
C THR A 110 4.35 0.82 7.21
N TYR A 111 4.54 -0.27 6.45
CA TYR A 111 3.70 -1.47 6.55
C TYR A 111 4.42 -2.69 7.16
N GLY A 112 5.66 -2.53 7.63
CA GLY A 112 6.48 -3.63 8.17
C GLY A 112 5.82 -4.40 9.31
N ASN A 113 5.19 -3.70 10.26
CA ASN A 113 4.51 -4.33 11.39
C ASN A 113 3.27 -5.12 10.95
N LEU A 114 2.43 -4.54 10.09
CA LEU A 114 1.26 -5.21 9.54
C LEU A 114 1.66 -6.47 8.77
N ARG A 115 2.71 -6.38 7.93
CA ARG A 115 3.27 -7.52 7.21
C ARG A 115 3.68 -8.64 8.16
N SER A 116 4.48 -8.34 9.20
CA SER A 116 4.92 -9.34 10.18
C SER A 116 3.75 -10.00 10.90
N ASN A 117 2.73 -9.23 11.27
CA ASN A 117 1.54 -9.76 11.94
C ASN A 117 0.73 -10.70 11.03
N VAL A 118 0.55 -10.34 9.76
CA VAL A 118 -0.18 -11.18 8.80
C VAL A 118 0.61 -12.44 8.45
N LEU A 119 1.92 -12.33 8.21
CA LEU A 119 2.78 -13.47 7.87
C LEU A 119 3.01 -14.41 9.06
N GLY A 120 2.84 -13.94 10.29
CA GLY A 120 2.92 -14.75 11.51
C GLY A 120 1.64 -15.51 11.87
N ALA A 121 0.55 -15.34 11.12
CA ALA A 121 -0.70 -16.07 11.36
C ALA A 121 -0.60 -17.53 10.88
N ASP A 122 -1.30 -18.44 11.57
CA ASP A 122 -1.35 -19.87 11.21
C ASP A 122 -1.85 -20.10 9.77
N GLU A 123 -2.79 -19.26 9.33
CA GLU A 123 -3.27 -19.23 7.95
C GLU A 123 -3.28 -17.82 7.39
N LEU A 124 -2.77 -17.66 6.17
CA LEU A 124 -2.84 -16.39 5.47
C LEU A 124 -4.30 -16.06 5.11
N PRO A 125 -4.75 -14.82 5.37
CA PRO A 125 -6.06 -14.36 4.92
C PRO A 125 -6.09 -14.20 3.39
N SER A 126 -7.27 -13.98 2.80
CA SER A 126 -7.38 -13.71 1.35
C SER A 126 -6.68 -12.41 0.96
N LEU A 127 -6.24 -12.31 -0.30
CA LEU A 127 -5.58 -11.10 -0.81
C LEU A 127 -6.45 -9.85 -0.63
N THR A 128 -7.76 -10.00 -0.81
CA THR A 128 -8.74 -8.91 -0.60
C THR A 128 -8.76 -8.44 0.85
N LYS A 129 -8.71 -9.37 1.82
CA LYS A 129 -8.67 -9.02 3.24
C LYS A 129 -7.35 -8.34 3.61
N VAL A 130 -6.23 -8.82 3.06
CA VAL A 130 -4.91 -8.16 3.23
C VAL A 130 -4.95 -6.73 2.68
N TYR A 131 -5.48 -6.53 1.48
CA TYR A 131 -5.62 -5.21 0.88
C TYR A 131 -6.41 -4.25 1.80
N ASN A 132 -7.56 -4.69 2.32
CA ASN A 132 -8.36 -3.87 3.23
C ASN A 132 -7.60 -3.50 4.50
N MET A 133 -6.85 -4.44 5.10
CA MET A 133 -6.02 -4.15 6.27
C MET A 133 -4.95 -3.08 5.98
N VAL A 134 -4.33 -3.15 4.80
CA VAL A 134 -3.31 -2.16 4.39
C VAL A 134 -3.94 -0.78 4.16
N VAL A 135 -5.14 -0.72 3.58
CA VAL A 135 -5.90 0.54 3.42
C VAL A 135 -6.30 1.13 4.78
N GLU A 136 -6.73 0.30 5.72
CA GLU A 136 -7.04 0.73 7.09
C GLU A 136 -5.79 1.29 7.79
N GLU A 137 -4.64 0.65 7.62
CA GLU A 137 -3.36 1.14 8.15
C GLU A 137 -2.96 2.47 7.50
N GLU A 138 -3.08 2.62 6.17
CA GLU A 138 -2.81 3.88 5.46
C GLU A 138 -3.66 5.02 6.02
N ARG A 139 -4.96 4.76 6.26
CA ARG A 139 -5.87 5.72 6.88
C ARG A 139 -5.46 6.06 8.32
N HIS A 140 -5.05 5.06 9.11
CA HIS A 140 -4.59 5.25 10.48
C HIS A 140 -3.34 6.14 10.54
N GLN A 141 -2.35 5.86 9.69
CA GLN A 141 -1.12 6.64 9.56
C GLN A 141 -1.38 8.10 9.16
N ASN A 142 -2.34 8.34 8.26
CA ASN A 142 -2.72 9.69 7.88
C ASN A 142 -3.38 10.47 9.03
N MET A 143 -4.14 9.79 9.90
CA MET A 143 -4.74 10.41 11.09
C MET A 143 -3.72 10.74 12.18
N THR A 144 -2.73 9.86 12.41
CA THR A 144 -1.67 10.07 13.41
C THR A 144 -0.71 11.18 12.97
N ARG A 145 -0.26 11.18 11.70
CA ARG A 145 0.56 12.27 11.13
C ARG A 145 -0.15 13.62 11.20
N GLY A 146 -1.46 13.64 10.96
CA GLY A 146 -2.29 14.86 11.09
C GLY A 146 -2.40 15.39 12.52
N ARG A 147 -2.15 14.55 13.55
CA ARG A 147 -2.07 14.97 14.96
C ARG A 147 -0.67 15.45 15.33
N GLU A 148 0.38 14.76 14.88
CA GLU A 148 1.77 15.15 15.15
C GLU A 148 2.09 16.53 14.56
N GLY A 149 1.70 16.79 13.31
CA GLY A 149 1.86 18.12 12.71
C GLY A 149 1.08 19.22 13.42
N LYS A 150 -0.05 18.89 14.07
CA LYS A 150 -0.80 19.85 14.90
C LYS A 150 -0.16 20.05 16.27
N GLN A 151 0.38 19.01 16.89
CA GLN A 151 1.11 19.11 18.15
C GLN A 151 2.41 19.89 18.00
N GLU A 152 3.14 19.72 16.89
CA GLU A 152 4.35 20.49 16.61
C GLU A 152 4.05 21.98 16.39
N VAL A 153 2.98 22.30 15.63
CA VAL A 153 2.51 23.69 15.48
C VAL A 153 2.06 24.28 16.82
N VAL A 154 1.35 23.52 17.67
CA VAL A 154 0.96 24.00 19.01
C VAL A 154 2.17 24.16 19.94
N ALA A 155 3.17 23.28 19.86
CA ALA A 155 4.41 23.41 20.65
C ALA A 155 5.27 24.60 20.20
N PHE A 156 5.25 24.94 18.90
CA PHE A 156 5.91 26.12 18.36
C PHE A 156 5.14 27.42 18.70
N VAL A 157 3.81 27.39 18.66
CA VAL A 157 2.94 28.50 19.07
C VAL A 157 2.97 28.70 20.59
N ALA A 158 3.14 27.65 21.40
CA ALA A 158 3.35 27.76 22.84
C ALA A 158 4.66 28.47 23.22
N ARG A 159 5.61 28.61 22.29
CA ARG A 159 6.84 29.40 22.46
C ARG A 159 6.71 30.84 21.97
N THR A 160 5.55 31.24 21.42
CA THR A 160 5.30 32.59 20.89
C THR A 160 3.98 33.21 21.38
N GLY A 161 3.38 32.65 22.43
CA GLY A 161 2.29 33.28 23.18
C GLY A 161 2.81 34.24 24.26
N PRO A 162 2.11 35.36 24.54
CA PRO A 162 2.58 36.40 25.45
C PRO A 162 2.64 35.88 26.89
N ASP A 163 3.77 36.19 27.54
CA ASP A 163 4.09 36.07 28.96
C ASP A 163 2.92 35.71 29.90
N ALA A 164 2.77 34.42 30.21
CA ALA A 164 2.21 33.96 31.48
C ALA A 164 3.38 33.54 32.38
N GLY A 165 4.27 34.50 32.65
CA GLY A 165 5.36 34.38 33.60
C GLY A 165 4.81 34.16 35.00
N LYS A 166 5.30 33.10 35.62
CA LYS A 166 5.07 32.73 37.02
C LYS A 166 5.14 33.95 37.94
N ASP A 167 4.12 34.02 38.77
CA ASP A 167 3.89 35.00 39.82
C ASP A 167 4.93 34.83 40.95
N GLU A 168 6.17 35.25 40.68
CA GLU A 168 7.24 35.34 41.65
C GLU A 168 7.48 36.82 41.98
N LYS A 169 6.55 37.38 42.77
CA LYS A 169 6.64 38.66 43.50
C LYS A 169 7.55 39.71 42.84
N MET A 170 7.15 40.19 41.67
CA MET A 170 7.87 41.27 41.00
C MET A 170 7.73 42.56 41.83
N ARG A 171 8.87 43.09 42.32
CA ARG A 171 8.95 44.30 43.15
C ARG A 171 9.25 45.52 42.28
N CYS A 172 8.43 46.56 42.38
CA CYS A 172 8.69 47.83 41.72
C CYS A 172 9.96 48.50 42.27
N THR A 173 10.92 48.87 41.42
CA THR A 173 12.16 49.54 41.82
C THR A 173 11.95 50.97 42.34
N TYR A 174 10.81 51.61 42.02
CA TYR A 174 10.50 52.97 42.46
C TYR A 174 9.83 53.01 43.84
N CYS A 175 8.72 52.28 44.01
CA CYS A 175 7.93 52.32 45.25
C CYS A 175 8.17 51.13 46.20
N GLN A 176 8.98 50.16 45.77
CA GLN A 176 9.29 48.92 46.49
C GLN A 176 8.08 48.03 46.84
N LYS A 177 6.89 48.29 46.27
CA LYS A 177 5.72 47.42 46.40
C LYS A 177 5.72 46.33 45.33
N PHE A 178 5.07 45.22 45.63
CA PHE A 178 4.96 44.06 44.75
C PHE A 178 3.78 44.19 43.77
N GLY A 179 3.79 43.40 42.70
CA GLY A 179 2.67 43.26 41.75
C GLY A 179 2.68 44.25 40.59
N HIS A 180 3.74 45.04 40.40
CA HIS A 180 3.93 45.89 39.22
C HIS A 180 5.41 46.24 38.99
N VAL A 181 5.78 46.53 37.75
CA VAL A 181 7.10 47.03 37.35
C VAL A 181 7.20 48.54 37.46
N PHE A 182 8.43 49.07 37.35
CA PHE A 182 8.74 50.50 37.36
C PHE A 182 7.86 51.35 36.42
N ASP A 183 7.53 50.83 35.24
CA ASP A 183 6.74 51.55 34.23
C ASP A 183 5.27 51.68 34.58
N ASN A 184 4.73 50.75 35.34
CA ASN A 184 3.33 50.73 35.76
C ASN A 184 3.13 51.21 37.20
N CYS A 185 4.11 51.94 37.76
CA CYS A 185 4.03 52.42 39.13
C CYS A 185 3.09 53.62 39.26
N PHE A 186 1.98 53.42 39.99
CA PHE A 186 0.98 54.46 40.24
C PHE A 186 1.54 55.71 40.94
N ARG A 187 2.59 55.57 41.76
CA ARG A 187 3.29 56.72 42.36
C ARG A 187 4.07 57.56 41.35
N ARG A 188 4.42 56.98 40.19
CA ARG A 188 5.12 57.65 39.09
C ARG A 188 4.12 58.18 38.05
N THR A 189 3.11 57.38 37.69
CA THR A 189 2.15 57.74 36.63
C THR A 189 1.00 58.62 37.13
N GLY A 190 0.79 58.73 38.45
CA GLY A 190 -0.22 59.62 39.04
C GLY A 190 -1.67 59.13 38.90
N ASN A 191 -1.91 58.01 38.22
CA ASN A 191 -3.24 57.45 38.02
C ASN A 191 -3.59 56.46 39.15
N TYR A 192 -4.16 56.96 40.25
CA TYR A 192 -4.70 56.09 41.29
C TYR A 192 -6.07 55.54 40.88
N PRO A 193 -6.31 54.22 40.97
CA PRO A 193 -7.66 53.67 40.82
C PRO A 193 -8.55 54.22 41.94
N LYS A 194 -9.77 54.65 41.59
CA LYS A 194 -10.80 55.10 42.54
C LYS A 194 -11.30 53.94 43.40
#